data_AF-A0A132PJ36-F1
#
_entry.id   AF-A0A132PJ36-F1
#
_cell.length_a   1.000
_cell.length_b   1.000
_cell.length_c   1.000
_cell.angle_alpha   90.00
_cell.angle_beta   90.00
_cell.angle_gamma   90.00
#
_symmetry.space_group_name_H-M   'P 1'
#
loop_
_entity.id
_entity.type
_entity.pdbx_description
1 polymer ?
#
loop_
_entity_poly.entity_id
_entity_poly.type
_entity_poly.pdbx_seq_one_letter_code
_entity_poly.pdbx_strand_id
1 'polypeptide(L)'
;MSDTETVETTDRAGDAVETTETVEAPETLETTETDQDDSATLAKVRREAKNLRDRAKAAEARADELARELWTARVAATGKLDNPAELPFDAEILDDADAINQAIEAAIAQRPYIKSRKLSGNVGQGQRGESTGPHDFSGLFRRDASYN
;
A
#
# COMPACT_ATOMS: atom_id res chain seq x y z
N MET A 1 -0.02 -32.07 50.80
CA MET A 1 0.27 -30.62 50.86
C MET A 1 0.72 -30.22 49.46
N SER A 2 -0.08 -29.62 48.59
CA SER A 2 -1.43 -29.08 48.74
C SER A 2 -2.12 -29.15 47.37
N ASP A 3 -3.32 -29.71 47.37
CA ASP A 3 -4.29 -29.61 46.29
C ASP A 3 -4.61 -28.13 46.01
N THR A 4 -4.63 -27.75 44.73
CA THR A 4 -5.16 -26.44 44.32
C THR A 4 -6.52 -26.68 43.71
N GLU A 5 -7.51 -26.58 44.59
CA GLU A 5 -8.93 -26.49 44.30
C GLU A 5 -9.20 -25.13 43.64
N THR A 6 -9.83 -25.12 42.47
CA THR A 6 -10.37 -23.89 41.86
C THR A 6 -11.78 -24.17 41.37
N VAL A 7 -12.69 -23.93 42.32
CA VAL A 7 -14.07 -23.46 42.29
C VAL A 7 -14.61 -23.01 40.93
N GLU A 8 -15.61 -23.76 40.47
CA GLU A 8 -16.95 -23.32 40.06
C GLU A 8 -17.07 -22.08 39.14
N THR A 9 -17.47 -22.33 37.89
CA THR A 9 -18.26 -21.38 37.10
C THR A 9 -19.58 -22.05 36.76
N THR A 10 -20.63 -21.49 37.36
CA THR A 10 -22.04 -21.87 37.22
C THR A 10 -22.45 -21.83 35.75
N ASP A 11 -22.89 -22.99 35.24
CA ASP A 11 -23.59 -23.10 33.97
C ASP A 11 -25.04 -22.69 34.20
N ARG A 12 -25.39 -21.48 33.75
CA ARG A 12 -26.75 -20.94 33.88
C ARG A 12 -27.64 -21.53 32.80
N ALA A 13 -28.02 -22.80 32.99
CA ALA A 13 -29.17 -23.39 32.34
C ALA A 13 -30.45 -23.01 33.12
N GLY A 14 -30.91 -21.77 32.92
CA GLY A 14 -32.27 -21.35 33.26
C GLY A 14 -33.13 -21.52 32.01
N ASP A 15 -33.95 -22.55 31.98
CA ASP A 15 -35.35 -22.51 32.42
C ASP A 15 -36.26 -22.19 31.23
N ALA A 16 -36.89 -23.24 30.74
CA ALA A 16 -37.90 -23.19 29.70
C ALA A 16 -39.16 -22.56 30.28
N VAL A 17 -39.36 -21.27 30.01
CA VAL A 17 -40.66 -20.63 30.22
C VAL A 17 -41.43 -20.65 28.90
N GLU A 18 -42.24 -21.68 28.76
CA GLU A 18 -43.40 -21.73 27.87
C GLU A 18 -44.37 -20.61 28.29
N THR A 19 -44.23 -19.44 27.66
CA THR A 19 -45.26 -18.39 27.73
C THR A 19 -46.12 -18.51 26.48
N THR A 20 -47.26 -19.18 26.64
CA THR A 20 -48.40 -19.09 25.75
C THR A 20 -49.04 -17.72 25.93
N GLU A 21 -48.59 -16.73 25.17
CA GLU A 21 -49.29 -15.45 25.07
C GLU A 21 -50.12 -15.44 23.78
N THR A 22 -51.42 -15.48 24.00
CA THR A 22 -52.54 -15.31 23.08
C THR A 22 -52.22 -14.35 21.93
N VAL A 23 -52.28 -14.86 20.71
CA VAL A 23 -52.35 -14.04 19.49
C VAL A 23 -53.73 -13.39 19.46
N GLU A 24 -53.85 -12.20 20.02
CA GLU A 24 -54.99 -11.32 19.76
C GLU A 24 -54.79 -10.64 18.39
N ALA A 25 -55.89 -10.59 17.64
CA ALA A 25 -55.96 -10.13 16.26
C ALA A 25 -55.40 -8.70 16.08
N PRO A 26 -54.93 -8.34 14.87
CA PRO A 26 -54.29 -7.05 14.65
C PRO A 26 -55.31 -5.92 14.82
N GLU A 27 -55.18 -5.14 15.90
CA GLU A 27 -55.70 -3.78 15.93
C GLU A 27 -55.04 -3.02 14.79
N THR A 28 -55.87 -2.59 13.85
CA THR A 28 -55.47 -1.73 12.74
C THR A 28 -55.06 -0.39 13.34
N LEU A 29 -53.76 -0.25 13.62
CA LEU A 29 -53.15 1.04 13.90
C LEU A 29 -53.37 1.89 12.65
N GLU A 30 -54.19 2.93 12.76
CA GLU A 30 -54.13 4.08 11.85
C GLU A 30 -52.70 4.59 11.90
N THR A 31 -51.88 4.13 10.94
CA THR A 31 -50.55 4.66 10.71
C THR A 31 -50.76 6.08 10.24
N THR A 32 -50.62 7.03 11.17
CA THR A 32 -50.76 8.45 10.85
C THR A 32 -49.69 8.82 9.82
N GLU A 33 -50.02 9.70 8.85
CA GLU A 33 -49.07 10.18 7.84
C GLU A 33 -47.72 10.62 8.44
N THR A 34 -47.75 11.14 9.67
CA THR A 34 -46.58 11.52 10.47
C THR A 34 -45.57 10.39 10.70
N ASP A 35 -46.01 9.16 10.99
CA ASP A 35 -45.09 8.03 11.22
C ASP A 35 -44.39 7.58 9.94
N GLN A 36 -45.07 7.73 8.79
CA GLN A 36 -44.48 7.44 7.49
C GLN A 36 -43.41 8.49 7.11
N ASP A 37 -43.69 9.76 7.36
CA ASP A 37 -42.74 10.86 7.13
C ASP A 37 -41.49 10.73 8.03
N ASP A 38 -41.67 10.38 9.30
CA ASP A 38 -40.55 10.13 10.22
C ASP A 38 -39.73 8.90 9.80
N SER A 39 -40.37 7.83 9.34
CA SER A 39 -39.66 6.66 8.82
C SER A 39 -38.82 6.98 7.57
N ALA A 40 -39.32 7.85 6.69
CA ALA A 40 -38.66 8.28 5.47
C ALA A 40 -37.46 9.20 5.76
N THR A 41 -37.58 10.12 6.72
CA THR A 41 -36.47 10.98 7.16
C THR A 41 -35.35 10.17 7.81
N LEU A 42 -35.69 9.20 8.69
CA LEU A 42 -34.70 8.31 9.30
C LEU A 42 -34.01 7.43 8.25
N ALA A 43 -34.73 6.94 7.24
CA ALA A 43 -34.15 6.20 6.13
C ALA A 43 -33.15 7.07 5.34
N LYS A 44 -33.46 8.34 5.12
CA LYS A 44 -32.55 9.31 4.49
C LYS A 44 -31.30 9.54 5.33
N VAL A 45 -31.43 9.79 6.63
CA VAL A 45 -30.29 9.97 7.54
C VAL A 45 -29.40 8.73 7.57
N ARG A 46 -29.97 7.52 7.61
CA ARG A 46 -29.18 6.27 7.55
C ARG A 46 -28.41 6.14 6.24
N ARG A 47 -29.03 6.52 5.12
CA ARG A 47 -28.38 6.52 3.80
C ARG A 47 -27.24 7.54 3.74
N GLU A 48 -27.46 8.74 4.26
CA GLU A 48 -26.44 9.78 4.34
C GLU A 48 -25.27 9.36 5.23
N ALA A 49 -25.55 8.81 6.42
CA ALA A 49 -24.53 8.26 7.31
C ALA A 49 -23.72 7.14 6.65
N LYS A 50 -24.38 6.23 5.91
CA LYS A 50 -23.70 5.20 5.12
C LYS A 50 -22.79 5.84 4.07
N ASN A 51 -23.30 6.76 3.27
CA ASN A 51 -22.54 7.44 2.22
C ASN A 51 -21.32 8.20 2.79
N LEU A 52 -21.47 8.83 3.96
CA LEU A 52 -20.37 9.52 4.63
C LEU A 52 -19.29 8.54 5.09
N ARG A 53 -19.67 7.40 5.67
CA ARG A 53 -18.72 6.34 6.05
C ARG A 53 -17.99 5.77 4.84
N ASP A 54 -18.73 5.51 3.75
CA ASP A 54 -18.14 4.97 2.52
C ASP A 54 -17.16 5.98 1.89
N ARG A 55 -17.51 7.28 1.91
CA ARG A 55 -16.60 8.36 1.46
C ARG A 55 -15.38 8.51 2.35
N ALA A 56 -15.52 8.44 3.67
CA ALA A 56 -14.41 8.52 4.60
C ALA A 56 -13.40 7.39 4.35
N LYS A 57 -13.88 6.14 4.25
CA LYS A 57 -13.04 4.98 3.92
C LYS A 57 -12.33 5.14 2.56
N ALA A 58 -13.05 5.62 1.55
CA ALA A 58 -12.47 5.86 0.23
C ALA A 58 -11.42 6.99 0.26
N ALA A 59 -11.62 8.02 1.07
CA ALA A 59 -10.68 9.12 1.23
C ALA A 59 -9.41 8.68 1.98
N GLU A 60 -9.55 7.89 3.04
CA GLU A 60 -8.43 7.29 3.79
C GLU A 60 -7.57 6.42 2.88
N ALA A 61 -8.19 5.50 2.13
CA ALA A 61 -7.46 4.63 1.20
C ALA A 61 -6.69 5.41 0.13
N ARG A 62 -7.28 6.49 -0.40
CA ARG A 62 -6.61 7.38 -1.36
C ARG A 62 -5.48 8.18 -0.74
N ALA A 63 -5.65 8.64 0.50
CA ALA A 63 -4.59 9.36 1.21
C ALA A 63 -3.38 8.45 1.43
N ASP A 64 -3.61 7.19 1.82
CA ASP A 64 -2.54 6.20 2.00
C ASP A 64 -1.81 5.88 0.69
N GLU A 65 -2.54 5.77 -0.42
CA GLU A 65 -1.98 5.56 -1.75
C GLU A 65 -1.10 6.74 -2.16
N LEU A 66 -1.62 7.97 -2.07
CA LEU A 66 -0.89 9.18 -2.39
C LEU A 66 0.34 9.40 -1.49
N ALA A 67 0.25 9.04 -0.21
CA ALA A 67 1.39 9.13 0.71
C ALA A 67 2.54 8.20 0.27
N ARG A 68 2.23 6.98 -0.18
CA ARG A 68 3.23 6.05 -0.72
C ARG A 68 3.81 6.54 -2.04
N GLU A 69 2.97 7.08 -2.92
CA GLU A 69 3.45 7.68 -4.18
C GLU A 69 4.39 8.86 -3.90
N LEU A 70 4.01 9.76 -2.98
CA LEU A 70 4.84 10.88 -2.56
C LEU A 70 6.19 10.40 -2.00
N TRP A 71 6.17 9.36 -1.15
CA TRP A 71 7.38 8.75 -0.63
C TRP A 71 8.30 8.29 -1.75
N THR A 72 7.79 7.48 -2.68
CA THR A 72 8.60 6.98 -3.80
C THR A 72 9.14 8.12 -4.67
N ALA A 73 8.36 9.17 -4.90
CA ALA A 73 8.77 10.35 -5.65
C ALA A 73 9.87 11.13 -4.94
N ARG A 74 9.76 11.34 -3.62
CA ARG A 74 10.78 12.02 -2.81
C ARG A 74 12.09 11.23 -2.79
N VAL A 75 12.01 9.92 -2.57
CA VAL A 75 13.19 9.03 -2.59
C VAL A 75 13.84 9.04 -3.97
N ALA A 76 13.06 8.94 -5.05
CA ALA A 76 13.56 9.01 -6.42
C ALA A 76 14.23 10.36 -6.73
N ALA A 77 13.66 11.47 -6.25
CA ALA A 77 14.21 12.82 -6.45
C ALA A 77 15.62 12.99 -5.85
N THR A 78 15.98 12.23 -4.81
CA THR A 78 17.36 12.26 -4.26
C THR A 78 18.40 11.71 -5.23
N GLY A 79 18.01 10.80 -6.14
CA GLY A 79 18.90 10.15 -7.10
C GLY A 79 20.02 9.31 -6.47
N LYS A 80 19.93 9.00 -5.17
CA LYS A 80 20.93 8.22 -4.42
C LYS A 80 20.72 6.71 -4.55
N LEU A 81 19.50 6.26 -4.83
CA LEU A 81 19.09 4.86 -4.93
C LEU A 81 18.85 4.45 -6.39
N ASP A 82 19.20 3.22 -6.77
CA ASP A 82 18.84 2.64 -8.07
C ASP A 82 17.34 2.36 -8.17
N ASN A 83 16.73 1.88 -7.08
CA ASN A 83 15.29 1.59 -6.99
C ASN A 83 14.70 2.25 -5.71
N PRO A 84 13.73 3.17 -5.82
CA PRO A 84 13.11 3.82 -4.66
C PRO A 84 12.25 2.87 -3.82
N ALA A 85 11.81 1.74 -4.35
CA ALA A 85 11.03 0.74 -3.61
C ALA A 85 11.85 -0.08 -2.60
N GLU A 86 13.17 0.09 -2.58
CA GLU A 86 14.07 -0.57 -1.61
C GLU A 86 13.99 0.01 -0.20
N LEU A 87 13.42 1.22 -0.07
CA LEU A 87 13.21 1.89 1.21
C LEU A 87 11.74 1.72 1.63
N PRO A 88 11.46 1.10 2.79
CA PRO A 88 10.09 0.94 3.26
C PRO A 88 9.43 2.31 3.49
N PHE A 89 8.12 2.38 3.27
CA PHE A 89 7.34 3.60 3.52
C PHE A 89 7.38 3.95 5.01
N ASP A 90 7.73 5.20 5.31
CA ASP A 90 7.71 5.77 6.66
C ASP A 90 6.95 7.10 6.62
N ALA A 91 5.81 7.15 7.32
CA ALA A 91 4.94 8.32 7.36
C ALA A 91 5.49 9.44 8.25
N GLU A 92 6.32 9.12 9.26
CA GLU A 92 6.78 10.09 10.25
C GLU A 92 7.80 11.07 9.65
N ILE A 93 8.57 10.61 8.66
CA ILE A 93 9.64 11.38 8.00
C ILE A 93 9.26 11.85 6.60
N LEU A 94 8.00 11.68 6.17
CA LEU A 94 7.56 11.96 4.80
C LEU A 94 7.78 13.42 4.37
N ASP A 95 7.66 14.36 5.31
CA ASP A 95 7.82 15.79 5.04
C ASP A 95 9.21 16.35 5.37
N ASP A 96 10.07 15.55 6.02
CA ASP A 96 11.43 15.94 6.39
C ASP A 96 12.45 15.38 5.38
N ALA A 97 12.94 16.26 4.50
CA ALA A 97 13.91 15.89 3.49
C ALA A 97 15.27 15.46 4.09
N ASP A 98 15.67 16.01 5.23
CA ASP A 98 16.94 15.67 5.88
C ASP A 98 16.84 14.29 6.54
N ALA A 99 15.71 14.00 7.20
CA ALA A 99 15.44 12.68 7.76
C ALA A 99 15.38 11.59 6.67
N ILE A 100 14.74 11.87 5.52
CA ILE A 100 14.74 10.96 4.37
C ILE A 100 16.17 10.68 3.89
N ASN A 101 17.01 11.72 3.78
CA ASN A 101 18.40 11.55 3.37
C ASN A 101 19.21 10.69 4.35
N GLN A 102 19.01 10.88 5.65
CA GLN A 102 19.67 10.07 6.68
C GLN A 102 19.20 8.61 6.62
N ALA A 103 17.90 8.36 6.45
CA ALA A 103 17.36 7.02 6.27
C ALA A 103 17.94 6.31 5.04
N ILE A 104 18.07 7.03 3.93
CA ILE A 104 18.72 6.52 2.70
C ILE A 104 20.18 6.18 2.96
N GLU A 105 20.93 7.05 3.63
CA GLU A 105 22.34 6.82 3.92
C GLU A 105 22.57 5.63 4.85
N ALA A 106 21.73 5.49 5.88
CA ALA A 106 21.72 4.32 6.76
C ALA A 106 21.40 3.02 5.99
N ALA A 107 20.39 3.06 5.10
CA ALA A 107 20.04 1.92 4.26
C ALA A 107 21.16 1.53 3.30
N ILE A 108 21.84 2.49 2.68
CA ILE A 108 23.00 2.24 1.82
C ILE A 108 24.17 1.67 2.62
N ALA A 109 24.41 2.14 3.83
CA ALA A 109 25.47 1.61 4.69
C ALA A 109 25.24 0.13 5.03
N GLN A 110 23.98 -0.26 5.26
CA GLN A 110 23.61 -1.66 5.51
C GLN A 110 23.60 -2.51 4.23
N ARG A 111 23.15 -1.93 3.11
CA ARG A 111 22.95 -2.63 1.83
C ARG A 111 23.64 -1.88 0.70
N PRO A 112 24.97 -1.95 0.55
CA PRO A 112 25.71 -1.11 -0.40
C PRO A 112 25.29 -1.23 -1.87
N TYR A 113 24.66 -2.35 -2.26
CA TYR A 113 24.26 -2.65 -3.63
C TYR A 113 23.00 -1.92 -4.11
N ILE A 114 22.23 -1.28 -3.22
CA ILE A 114 21.04 -0.48 -3.58
C ILE A 114 21.40 0.92 -4.09
N LYS A 115 22.65 1.35 -3.85
CA LYS A 115 23.15 2.67 -4.21
C LYS A 115 23.15 2.84 -5.73
N SER A 116 22.79 4.04 -6.18
CA SER A 116 22.70 4.35 -7.60
C SER A 116 24.02 4.11 -8.33
N ARG A 117 23.99 3.25 -9.36
CA ARG A 117 25.11 2.96 -10.25
C ARG A 117 24.99 3.79 -11.52
N LYS A 118 25.37 5.06 -11.45
CA LYS A 118 25.55 5.86 -12.66
C LYS A 118 26.81 5.40 -13.38
N LEU A 119 26.66 4.55 -14.39
CA LEU A 119 27.74 4.27 -15.35
C LEU A 119 28.01 5.58 -16.11
N SER A 120 29.02 6.32 -15.65
CA SER A 120 29.56 7.46 -16.36
C SER A 120 30.72 6.99 -17.23
N GLY A 121 30.71 7.40 -18.50
CA GLY A 121 31.66 6.96 -19.51
C GLY A 121 30.95 6.59 -20.80
N ASN A 122 31.68 6.68 -21.90
CA ASN A 122 31.15 6.27 -23.20
C ASN A 122 31.04 4.74 -23.17
N VAL A 123 29.80 4.23 -23.01
CA VAL A 123 29.42 2.82 -22.87
C VAL A 123 29.20 2.15 -24.23
N GLY A 124 29.88 2.63 -25.27
CA GLY A 124 29.84 2.00 -26.59
C GLY A 124 30.56 0.66 -26.55
N GLN A 125 29.82 -0.44 -26.72
CA GLN A 125 30.36 -1.76 -27.09
C GLN A 125 30.83 -1.82 -28.57
N GLY A 126 31.06 -0.66 -29.20
CA GLY A 126 31.45 -0.53 -30.60
C GLY A 126 32.80 0.18 -30.75
N GLN A 127 33.50 -0.16 -31.83
CA GLN A 127 34.81 0.38 -32.13
C GLN A 127 34.76 1.91 -32.19
N ARG A 128 35.62 2.56 -31.38
CA ARG A 128 35.73 4.02 -31.30
C ARG A 128 37.09 4.46 -31.83
N GLY A 129 37.20 4.34 -33.14
CA GLY A 129 38.26 4.91 -33.94
C GLY A 129 37.70 5.15 -35.33
N GLU A 130 38.14 6.23 -35.97
CA GLU A 130 37.76 6.56 -37.34
C GLU A 130 38.18 5.41 -38.27
N SER A 131 37.24 4.51 -38.58
CA SER A 131 37.49 3.36 -39.43
C SER A 131 37.64 3.85 -40.87
N THR A 132 38.86 4.18 -41.27
CA THR A 132 39.18 4.66 -42.63
C THR A 132 39.36 3.48 -43.62
N GLY A 133 38.54 2.43 -43.50
CA GLY A 133 38.65 1.25 -44.36
C GLY A 133 37.30 0.58 -44.60
N PRO A 134 37.07 0.02 -45.80
CA PRO A 134 35.84 -0.68 -46.12
C PRO A 134 35.67 -1.91 -45.22
N HIS A 135 34.55 -1.95 -44.49
CA HIS A 135 34.14 -3.09 -43.66
C HIS A 135 33.58 -4.21 -44.53
N ASP A 136 34.43 -4.74 -45.40
CA ASP A 136 34.14 -5.95 -46.16
C ASP A 136 34.87 -7.15 -45.52
N PHE A 137 34.28 -8.34 -45.65
CA PHE A 137 34.81 -9.59 -45.09
C PHE A 137 36.23 -9.88 -45.61
N SER A 138 36.56 -9.42 -46.81
CA SER A 138 37.91 -9.48 -47.39
C SER A 138 38.97 -8.76 -46.53
N GLY A 139 38.59 -7.73 -45.78
CA GLY A 139 39.48 -6.98 -44.88
C GLY A 139 39.89 -7.77 -43.63
N LEU A 140 39.06 -8.71 -43.16
CA LEU A 140 39.37 -9.55 -42.00
C LEU A 140 40.50 -10.55 -42.31
N PHE A 141 40.48 -11.16 -43.49
CA PHE A 141 41.48 -12.15 -43.89
C PHE A 141 42.82 -11.56 -44.33
N ARG A 142 42.84 -10.28 -44.75
CA ARG A 142 44.10 -9.59 -45.11
C ARG A 142 44.94 -9.18 -43.91
N ARG A 143 44.30 -8.94 -42.75
CA ARG A 143 44.99 -8.51 -41.52
C ARG A 143 45.85 -9.62 -40.90
N ASP A 144 45.48 -10.89 -41.13
CA ASP A 144 46.20 -12.04 -40.58
C ASP A 144 47.29 -12.58 -41.52
N ALA A 145 47.33 -12.12 -42.77
CA ALA A 145 48.27 -12.60 -43.79
C ALA A 145 49.63 -11.87 -43.79
N SER A 146 49.83 -10.87 -42.94
CA SER A 146 51.07 -10.07 -42.85
C SER A 146 52.03 -10.51 -41.74
N TYR A 147 51.95 -11.78 -41.30
CA TYR A 147 52.88 -12.36 -40.31
C TYR A 147 53.61 -13.57 -40.91
N ASN A 148 54.58 -13.29 -41.79
CA ASN A 148 55.71 -14.15 -42.15
C ASN A 148 56.79 -13.31 -42.83
#